data_AF-R1ELK8-F1
#
_entry.id   AF-R1ELK8-F1
#
_cell.length_a   1.000
_cell.length_b   1.000
_cell.length_c   1.000
_cell.angle_alpha   90.00
_cell.angle_beta   90.00
_cell.angle_gamma   90.00
#
_symmetry.space_group_name_H-M   'P 1'
#
loop_
_entity.id
_entity.type
_entity.pdbx_description
1 polymer ?
#
loop_
_entity_poly.entity_id
_entity_poly.type
_entity_poly.pdbx_seq_one_letter_code
_entity_poly.pdbx_strand_id
1 'polypeptide(L)'
;MEVVDIPFDRTTEWLLERRIVGASYTKSLRTVHARLAAALAAERPAEAPAVAQLVPPGTERASLTYFDAKAVMQALLDAGLGEKTLFGGYSNAHTAQWADIVRRFEAGSIHLADAASAMAQAVGYELPALKKEAARAEKELSELVRRQGEYERLAAAAEERYVAACDKKGLGTDCSREEIGRRLRESRSLLRATLGCPDAACTPVFSDEQFARVAALCQSEEMGGAVEYYLAYAAARLGADVGAKAAPPDVTADGADRAGKAVRQPAPSSEGLPPALQLDGAEIEARRDCVRRARAELEGEHTRHLLLLGEPKYLERQEASLRQQLDSARKMGALAGSLATRQAELRLELSEARPRYAAAVAKVKKLQADFEATLSELHFGGKRVNLMGAINAL
;
A
#
# COMPACT_ATOMS: atom_id res chain seq x y z
N MET A 1 -11.03 49.29 36.08
CA MET A 1 -10.05 49.59 35.02
C MET A 1 -10.83 49.74 33.72
N GLU A 2 -10.80 50.91 33.10
CA GLU A 2 -11.43 51.10 31.78
C GLU A 2 -10.61 50.34 30.73
N VAL A 3 -11.29 49.50 29.95
CA VAL A 3 -10.73 48.74 28.83
C VAL A 3 -11.14 49.42 27.54
N VAL A 4 -10.21 49.56 26.59
CA VAL A 4 -10.49 50.09 25.25
C VAL A 4 -10.65 48.91 24.30
N ASP A 5 -11.89 48.61 23.95
CA ASP A 5 -12.21 47.57 22.97
C ASP A 5 -12.27 48.14 21.55
N ILE A 6 -11.61 47.46 20.62
CA ILE A 6 -11.49 47.89 19.22
C ILE A 6 -11.96 46.77 18.29
N PRO A 7 -12.93 47.01 17.39
CA PRO A 7 -13.34 46.02 16.40
C PRO A 7 -12.18 45.69 15.44
N PHE A 8 -11.79 44.43 15.39
CA PHE A 8 -10.66 43.95 14.59
C PHE A 8 -10.77 44.31 13.11
N ASP A 9 -11.93 44.06 12.51
CA ASP A 9 -12.24 44.27 11.10
C ASP A 9 -12.20 45.74 10.65
N ARG A 10 -12.36 46.67 11.60
CA ARG A 10 -12.36 48.11 11.36
C ARG A 10 -11.26 48.85 12.11
N THR A 11 -10.22 48.15 12.55
CA THR A 11 -9.11 48.74 13.34
C THR A 11 -8.48 49.94 12.62
N THR A 12 -8.19 49.84 11.32
CA THR A 12 -7.58 50.93 10.56
C THR A 12 -8.50 52.16 10.45
N GLU A 13 -9.80 51.97 10.23
CA GLU A 13 -10.80 53.05 10.23
C GLU A 13 -10.89 53.71 11.60
N TRP A 14 -10.95 52.91 12.66
CA TRP A 14 -10.99 53.37 14.05
C TRP A 14 -9.77 54.24 14.42
N LEU A 15 -8.58 53.87 13.93
CA LEU A 15 -7.34 54.65 14.12
C LEU A 15 -7.41 56.01 13.41
N LEU A 16 -8.03 56.08 12.23
CA LEU A 16 -8.20 57.32 11.46
C LEU A 16 -9.24 58.25 12.11
N GLU A 17 -10.39 57.73 12.53
CA GLU A 17 -11.46 58.49 13.18
C GLU A 17 -10.96 59.21 14.44
N ARG A 18 -10.08 58.54 15.20
CA ARG A 18 -9.46 59.08 16.42
C ARG A 18 -8.22 59.93 16.16
N ARG A 19 -7.84 60.11 14.89
CA ARG A 19 -6.64 60.85 14.47
C ARG A 19 -5.35 60.31 15.10
N ILE A 20 -5.33 59.03 15.46
CA ILE A 20 -4.13 58.33 15.91
C ILE A 20 -3.17 58.17 14.73
N VAL A 21 -3.74 57.86 13.57
CA VAL A 21 -3.04 57.80 12.29
C VAL A 21 -3.59 58.88 11.36
N GLY A 22 -2.71 59.54 10.62
CA GLY A 22 -3.11 60.58 9.65
C GLY A 22 -3.70 60.01 8.36
N ALA A 23 -4.60 60.75 7.70
CA ALA A 23 -5.25 60.31 6.45
C ALA A 23 -4.27 59.98 5.30
N SER A 24 -3.06 60.54 5.32
CA SER A 24 -2.01 60.30 4.31
C SER A 24 -1.10 59.11 4.62
N TYR A 25 -1.40 58.30 5.64
CA TYR A 25 -0.54 57.21 6.12
C TYR A 25 -0.15 56.22 5.02
N THR A 26 -1.04 55.93 4.06
CA THR A 26 -0.78 55.01 2.95
C THR A 26 0.40 55.44 2.07
N LYS A 27 0.56 56.76 1.84
CA LYS A 27 1.71 57.32 1.12
C LYS A 27 3.00 57.15 1.93
N SER A 28 2.93 57.38 3.24
CA SER A 28 4.06 57.18 4.15
C SER A 28 4.47 55.71 4.20
N LEU A 29 3.50 54.79 4.34
CA LEU A 29 3.74 53.34 4.34
C LEU A 29 4.39 52.87 3.05
N ARG A 30 3.90 53.29 1.88
CA ARG A 30 4.55 52.96 0.60
C ARG A 30 6.03 53.35 0.59
N THR A 31 6.34 54.51 1.17
CA THR A 31 7.72 55.01 1.25
C THR A 31 8.56 54.19 2.23
N VAL A 32 7.98 53.71 3.32
CA VAL A 32 8.65 52.83 4.29
C VAL A 32 8.85 51.43 3.73
N HIS A 33 7.83 50.86 3.06
CA HIS A 33 7.91 49.56 2.40
C HIS A 33 8.99 49.53 1.30
N ALA A 34 9.16 50.62 0.55
CA ALA A 34 10.26 50.75 -0.41
C ALA A 34 11.64 50.72 0.29
N ARG A 35 11.77 51.34 1.46
CA ARG A 35 13.01 51.29 2.26
C ARG A 35 13.26 49.93 2.86
N LEU A 36 12.24 49.24 3.35
CA LEU A 36 12.35 47.85 3.80
C LEU A 36 12.84 46.95 2.67
N ALA A 37 12.29 47.10 1.46
CA ALA A 37 12.75 46.35 0.30
C ALA A 37 14.24 46.63 -0.03
N ALA A 38 14.66 47.90 0.05
CA ALA A 38 16.07 48.26 -0.14
C ALA A 38 16.98 47.70 0.97
N ALA A 39 16.52 47.67 2.23
CA ALA A 39 17.24 47.09 3.35
C ALA A 39 17.34 45.56 3.27
N LEU A 40 16.33 44.90 2.72
CA LEU A 40 16.32 43.46 2.44
C LEU A 40 17.27 43.08 1.30
N ALA A 41 17.47 43.97 0.32
CA ALA A 41 18.39 43.76 -0.78
C ALA A 41 19.86 44.06 -0.42
N ALA A 42 20.10 44.77 0.69
CA ALA A 42 21.45 45.06 1.16
C ALA A 42 22.10 43.82 1.79
N GLU A 43 23.43 43.75 1.72
CA GLU A 43 24.18 42.70 2.40
C GLU A 43 23.96 42.77 3.92
N ARG A 44 24.04 41.62 4.58
CA ARG A 44 23.93 41.55 6.05
C ARG A 44 25.30 41.86 6.66
N PRO A 45 25.40 42.68 7.72
CA PRO A 45 26.66 42.90 8.42
C PRO A 45 27.14 41.60 9.09
N ALA A 46 28.39 41.21 8.81
CA ALA A 46 28.98 39.99 9.36
C ALA A 46 29.17 40.06 10.89
N GLU A 47 29.35 41.28 11.40
CA GLU A 47 29.52 41.60 12.81
C GLU A 47 28.23 41.41 13.62
N ALA A 48 27.06 41.37 12.95
CA ALA A 48 25.75 41.20 13.60
C ALA A 48 25.01 39.96 13.04
N PRO A 49 25.47 38.73 13.34
CA PRO A 49 24.88 37.50 12.81
C PRO A 49 23.41 37.31 13.25
N ALA A 50 23.00 37.89 14.38
CA ALA A 50 21.61 37.89 14.83
C ALA A 50 20.65 38.55 13.83
N VAL A 51 21.11 39.52 13.04
CA VAL A 51 20.29 40.15 11.99
C VAL A 51 19.91 39.14 10.91
N ALA A 52 20.81 38.22 10.56
CA ALA A 52 20.53 37.15 9.59
C ALA A 52 19.58 36.07 10.14
N GLN A 53 19.49 35.93 11.47
CA GLN A 53 18.52 35.03 12.11
C GLN A 53 17.12 35.66 12.15
N LEU A 54 17.05 36.95 12.50
CA LEU A 54 15.78 37.70 12.55
C LEU A 54 15.17 37.88 11.16
N VAL A 55 16.02 38.11 10.17
CA VAL A 55 15.61 38.28 8.79
C VAL A 55 16.53 37.37 7.97
N PRO A 56 16.11 36.15 7.62
CA PRO A 56 16.91 35.27 6.75
C PRO A 56 17.06 35.84 5.34
N PRO A 57 18.09 35.42 4.57
CA PRO A 57 18.14 35.68 3.13
C PRO A 57 16.86 35.18 2.44
N GLY A 58 16.35 35.95 1.47
CA GLY A 58 15.08 35.62 0.79
C GLY A 58 13.81 36.01 1.55
N THR A 59 13.92 36.67 2.72
CA THR A 59 12.75 37.21 3.43
C THR A 59 12.02 38.23 2.56
N GLU A 60 10.72 38.03 2.36
CA GLU A 60 9.89 38.96 1.60
C GLU A 60 9.50 40.18 2.45
N ARG A 61 9.46 41.37 1.84
CA ARG A 61 9.03 42.61 2.52
C ARG A 61 7.65 42.49 3.18
N ALA A 62 6.71 41.81 2.52
CA ALA A 62 5.35 41.65 3.04
C ALA A 62 5.30 40.88 4.37
N SER A 63 6.35 40.11 4.68
CA SER A 63 6.44 39.37 5.93
C SER A 63 7.03 40.20 7.09
N LEU A 64 7.59 41.39 6.82
CA LEU A 64 8.16 42.25 7.85
C LEU A 64 7.18 43.29 8.35
N THR A 65 7.25 43.54 9.65
CA THR A 65 6.49 44.56 10.38
C THR A 65 7.44 45.58 11.01
N TYR A 66 6.86 46.63 11.58
CA TYR A 66 7.60 47.57 12.44
C TYR A 66 8.35 46.87 13.59
N PHE A 67 7.74 45.85 14.19
CA PHE A 67 8.33 45.13 15.32
C PHE A 67 9.57 44.34 14.91
N ASP A 68 9.56 43.78 13.70
CA ASP A 68 10.74 43.13 13.12
C ASP A 68 11.85 44.16 12.85
N ALA A 69 11.49 45.33 12.32
CA ALA A 69 12.46 46.41 12.10
C ALA A 69 13.08 46.92 13.42
N LYS A 70 12.31 46.99 14.51
CA LYS A 70 12.85 47.29 15.85
C LYS A 70 13.79 46.19 16.34
N ALA A 71 13.43 44.93 16.17
CA ALA A 71 14.27 43.81 16.59
C ALA A 71 15.62 43.82 15.83
N VAL A 72 15.60 44.09 14.52
CA VAL A 72 16.82 44.25 13.73
C VAL A 72 17.64 45.44 14.22
N MET A 73 16.99 46.58 14.49
CA MET A 73 17.67 47.74 15.05
C MET A 73 18.36 47.40 16.37
N GLN A 74 17.67 46.70 17.27
CA GLN A 74 18.24 46.29 18.54
C GLN A 74 19.43 45.34 18.37
N ALA A 75 19.33 44.35 17.47
CA ALA A 75 20.43 43.43 17.18
C ALA A 75 21.68 44.14 16.63
N LEU A 76 21.52 45.20 15.84
CA LEU A 76 22.64 46.02 15.35
C LEU A 76 23.30 46.81 16.49
N LEU A 77 22.49 47.35 17.42
CA LEU A 77 23.01 48.05 18.59
C LEU A 77 23.76 47.10 19.53
N ASP A 78 23.22 45.92 19.78
CA ASP A 78 23.83 44.90 20.64
C ASP A 78 25.16 44.37 20.05
N ALA A 79 25.28 44.37 18.72
CA ALA A 79 26.52 44.06 18.01
C ALA A 79 27.57 45.20 18.04
N GLY A 80 27.29 46.30 18.76
CA GLY A 80 28.21 47.43 18.88
C GLY A 80 28.20 48.38 17.68
N LEU A 81 27.27 48.22 16.73
CA LEU A 81 27.18 49.06 15.52
C LEU A 81 26.37 50.35 15.75
N GLY A 82 26.19 50.76 17.01
CA GLY A 82 25.37 51.88 17.45
C GLY A 82 26.08 53.22 17.61
N GLU A 83 27.35 53.32 17.21
CA GLU A 83 28.11 54.56 17.33
C GLU A 83 27.47 55.69 16.51
N LYS A 84 27.45 56.89 17.07
CA LYS A 84 26.87 58.09 16.45
C LYS A 84 27.96 59.06 16.02
N THR A 85 27.72 59.69 14.88
CA THR A 85 28.51 60.80 14.36
C THR A 85 28.24 62.09 15.14
N LEU A 86 29.09 63.11 14.97
CA LEU A 86 28.94 64.43 15.62
C LEU A 86 27.62 65.14 15.33
N PHE A 87 26.91 64.73 14.27
CA PHE A 87 25.60 65.28 13.88
C PHE A 87 24.42 64.37 14.32
N GLY A 88 24.67 63.39 15.18
CA GLY A 88 23.64 62.56 15.82
C GLY A 88 23.11 61.39 14.97
N GLY A 89 23.55 61.24 13.72
CA GLY A 89 23.26 60.07 12.88
C GLY A 89 24.20 58.90 13.18
N TYR A 90 23.78 57.66 12.90
CA TYR A 90 24.63 56.47 13.09
C TYR A 90 25.77 56.42 12.08
N SER A 91 26.97 56.03 12.54
CA SER A 91 28.16 55.90 11.69
C SER A 91 28.09 54.67 10.77
N ASN A 92 27.49 53.57 11.25
CA ASN A 92 27.28 52.36 10.46
C ASN A 92 26.09 52.52 9.50
N ALA A 93 26.29 52.15 8.23
CA ALA A 93 25.29 52.30 7.17
C ALA A 93 24.03 51.46 7.41
N HIS A 94 24.15 50.22 7.90
CA HIS A 94 22.99 49.37 8.22
C HIS A 94 22.20 49.95 9.38
N THR A 95 22.88 50.34 10.46
CA THR A 95 22.23 50.97 11.62
C THR A 95 21.52 52.25 11.22
N ALA A 96 22.13 53.10 10.39
CA ALA A 96 21.49 54.32 9.88
C ALA A 96 20.24 54.00 9.02
N GLN A 97 20.32 52.98 8.16
CA GLN A 97 19.21 52.56 7.29
C GLN A 97 18.02 52.04 8.11
N TRP A 98 18.24 51.12 9.05
CA TRP A 98 17.18 50.55 9.89
C TRP A 98 16.62 51.59 10.88
N ALA A 99 17.45 52.50 11.39
CA ALA A 99 16.97 53.62 12.20
C ALA A 99 16.02 54.55 11.43
N ASP A 100 16.31 54.88 10.16
CA ASP A 100 15.40 55.69 9.35
C ASP A 100 14.08 54.97 9.06
N ILE A 101 14.10 53.64 8.89
CA ILE A 101 12.89 52.82 8.73
C ILE A 101 12.02 52.90 9.98
N VAL A 102 12.60 52.60 11.16
CA VAL A 102 11.91 52.65 12.46
C VAL A 102 11.32 54.04 12.70
N ARG A 103 12.13 55.10 12.53
CA ARG A 103 11.69 56.49 12.71
C ARG A 103 10.50 56.85 11.81
N ARG A 104 10.47 56.36 10.57
CA ARG A 104 9.38 56.66 9.63
C ARG A 104 8.11 55.87 9.94
N PHE A 105 8.23 54.67 10.47
CA PHE A 105 7.10 53.92 11.00
C PHE A 105 6.49 54.62 12.23
N GLU A 106 7.32 55.18 13.09
CA GLU A 106 6.88 55.91 14.29
C GLU A 106 6.29 57.28 13.95
N ALA A 107 6.77 57.92 12.88
CA ALA A 107 6.23 59.18 12.40
C ALA A 107 4.75 59.06 12.03
N GLY A 108 3.88 59.68 12.84
CA GLY A 108 2.43 59.62 12.67
C GLY A 108 1.81 58.25 12.98
N SER A 109 2.49 57.44 13.80
CA SER A 109 2.05 56.13 14.28
C SER A 109 1.61 55.16 13.17
N ILE A 110 2.19 55.28 11.97
CA ILE A 110 1.75 54.49 10.79
C ILE A 110 2.00 52.99 10.94
N HIS A 111 2.91 52.59 11.83
CA HIS A 111 3.12 51.18 12.21
C HIS A 111 1.86 50.52 12.77
N LEU A 112 1.01 51.25 13.48
CA LEU A 112 -0.26 50.71 13.99
C LEU A 112 -1.22 50.36 12.83
N ALA A 113 -1.33 51.24 11.83
CA ALA A 113 -2.15 50.98 10.65
C ALA A 113 -1.60 49.84 9.77
N ASP A 114 -0.27 49.73 9.66
CA ASP A 114 0.39 48.62 8.95
C ASP A 114 0.13 47.28 9.64
N ALA A 115 0.32 47.22 10.97
CA ALA A 115 0.04 46.03 11.77
C ALA A 115 -1.43 45.63 11.71
N ALA A 116 -2.36 46.58 11.86
CA ALA A 116 -3.80 46.34 11.71
C ALA A 116 -4.16 45.74 10.34
N SER A 117 -3.59 46.30 9.27
CA SER A 117 -3.83 45.81 7.91
C SER A 117 -3.23 44.43 7.67
N ALA A 118 -2.02 44.17 8.18
CA ALA A 118 -1.36 42.87 8.08
C ALA A 118 -2.14 41.78 8.84
N MET A 119 -2.61 42.07 10.06
CA MET A 119 -3.46 41.13 10.79
C MET A 119 -4.77 40.87 10.06
N ALA A 120 -5.44 41.91 9.56
CA ALA A 120 -6.68 41.78 8.80
C ALA A 120 -6.51 40.87 7.56
N GLN A 121 -5.41 41.05 6.83
CA GLN A 121 -5.07 40.19 5.68
C GLN A 121 -4.83 38.73 6.10
N ALA A 122 -4.05 38.53 7.16
CA ALA A 122 -3.72 37.20 7.65
C ALA A 122 -4.97 36.43 8.13
N VAL A 123 -5.81 37.07 8.94
CA VAL A 123 -7.04 36.46 9.49
C VAL A 123 -8.14 36.31 8.43
N GLY A 124 -8.27 37.28 7.53
CA GLY A 124 -9.32 37.31 6.51
C GLY A 124 -9.06 36.35 5.34
N TYR A 125 -7.80 36.12 4.99
CA TYR A 125 -7.45 35.41 3.75
C TYR A 125 -6.42 34.29 3.95
N GLU A 126 -5.28 34.57 4.57
CA GLU A 126 -4.15 33.62 4.62
C GLU A 126 -4.46 32.40 5.49
N LEU A 127 -4.90 32.64 6.75
CA LEU A 127 -5.22 31.56 7.68
C LEU A 127 -6.39 30.69 7.19
N PRO A 128 -7.50 31.25 6.65
CA PRO A 128 -8.55 30.45 6.01
C PRO A 128 -8.06 29.63 4.82
N ALA A 129 -7.20 30.19 3.97
CA ALA A 129 -6.65 29.49 2.81
C ALA A 129 -5.80 28.29 3.24
N LEU A 130 -4.86 28.50 4.17
CA LEU A 130 -4.02 27.43 4.73
C LEU A 130 -4.85 26.36 5.43
N LYS A 131 -5.87 26.76 6.20
CA LYS A 131 -6.79 25.82 6.86
C LYS A 131 -7.58 24.99 5.85
N LYS A 132 -8.05 25.61 4.76
CA LYS A 132 -8.79 24.92 3.70
C LYS A 132 -7.91 23.94 2.92
N GLU A 133 -6.66 24.31 2.67
CA GLU A 133 -5.66 23.44 2.04
C GLU A 133 -5.42 22.19 2.88
N ALA A 134 -5.13 22.35 4.18
CA ALA A 134 -4.94 21.23 5.10
C ALA A 134 -6.20 20.35 5.20
N ALA A 135 -7.39 20.95 5.34
CA ALA A 135 -8.65 20.20 5.43
C ALA A 135 -8.95 19.41 4.16
N ARG A 136 -8.60 19.93 2.98
CA ARG A 136 -8.74 19.21 1.69
C ARG A 136 -7.83 17.99 1.65
N ALA A 137 -6.56 18.15 2.01
CA ALA A 137 -5.59 17.05 2.05
C ALA A 137 -5.97 15.99 3.09
N GLU A 138 -6.47 16.40 4.26
CA GLU A 138 -6.99 15.47 5.29
C GLU A 138 -8.19 14.67 4.78
N LYS A 139 -9.13 15.32 4.09
CA LYS A 139 -10.27 14.66 3.49
C LYS A 139 -9.83 13.65 2.43
N GLU A 140 -8.95 14.05 1.51
CA GLU A 140 -8.40 13.16 0.48
C GLU A 140 -7.70 11.96 1.12
N LEU A 141 -6.86 12.19 2.12
CA LEU A 141 -6.19 11.12 2.86
C LEU A 141 -7.18 10.14 3.50
N SER A 142 -8.26 10.64 4.12
CA SER A 142 -9.30 9.79 4.73
C SER A 142 -10.03 8.92 3.70
N GLU A 143 -10.32 9.47 2.53
CA GLU A 143 -10.96 8.74 1.43
C GLU A 143 -10.03 7.67 0.85
N LEU A 144 -8.74 7.99 0.69
CA LEU A 144 -7.74 7.04 0.22
C LEU A 144 -7.53 5.89 1.21
N VAL A 145 -7.48 6.18 2.51
CA VAL A 145 -7.38 5.15 3.57
C VAL A 145 -8.57 4.21 3.50
N ARG A 146 -9.79 4.76 3.38
CA ARG A 146 -11.00 3.93 3.23
C ARG A 146 -10.94 3.05 1.99
N ARG A 147 -10.58 3.62 0.82
CA ARG A 147 -10.48 2.88 -0.44
C ARG A 147 -9.38 1.81 -0.43
N GLN A 148 -8.23 2.10 0.19
CA GLN A 148 -7.17 1.10 0.37
C GLN A 148 -7.70 -0.10 1.15
N GLY A 149 -8.36 0.14 2.29
CA GLY A 149 -8.94 -0.94 3.09
C GLY A 149 -10.00 -1.75 2.34
N GLU A 150 -10.76 -1.13 1.44
CA GLU A 150 -11.69 -1.85 0.55
C GLU A 150 -10.95 -2.75 -0.45
N TYR A 151 -9.90 -2.24 -1.10
CA TYR A 151 -9.09 -3.05 -2.03
C TYR A 151 -8.34 -4.17 -1.33
N GLU A 152 -7.82 -3.95 -0.12
CA GLU A 152 -7.19 -5.00 0.68
C GLU A 152 -8.18 -6.11 1.04
N ARG A 153 -9.41 -5.75 1.45
CA ARG A 153 -10.47 -6.75 1.70
C ARG A 153 -10.85 -7.51 0.44
N LEU A 154 -10.94 -6.83 -0.70
CA LEU A 154 -11.22 -7.48 -2.00
C LEU A 154 -10.09 -8.41 -2.44
N ALA A 155 -8.83 -8.01 -2.21
CA ALA A 155 -7.66 -8.84 -2.48
C ALA A 155 -7.68 -10.10 -1.61
N ALA A 156 -7.84 -9.94 -0.30
CA ALA A 156 -7.91 -11.05 0.65
C ALA A 156 -9.05 -12.03 0.31
N ALA A 157 -10.25 -11.51 -0.01
CA ALA A 157 -11.37 -12.35 -0.41
C ALA A 157 -11.12 -13.08 -1.74
N ALA A 158 -10.36 -12.50 -2.66
CA ALA A 158 -9.97 -13.16 -3.91
C ALA A 158 -8.90 -14.25 -3.68
N GLU A 159 -7.94 -14.01 -2.77
CA GLU A 159 -6.96 -15.02 -2.35
C GLU A 159 -7.63 -16.20 -1.64
N GLU A 160 -8.57 -15.94 -0.73
CA GLU A 160 -9.34 -16.99 -0.05
C GLU A 160 -10.13 -17.85 -1.05
N ARG A 161 -10.75 -17.22 -2.06
CA ARG A 161 -11.44 -17.95 -3.13
C ARG A 161 -10.49 -18.81 -3.96
N TYR A 162 -9.28 -18.32 -4.23
CA TYR A 162 -8.25 -19.10 -4.93
C TYR A 162 -7.84 -20.31 -4.10
N VAL A 163 -7.53 -20.12 -2.82
CA VAL A 163 -7.17 -21.22 -1.89
C VAL A 163 -8.30 -22.24 -1.78
N ALA A 164 -9.54 -21.79 -1.58
CA ALA A 164 -10.70 -22.68 -1.53
C ALA A 164 -10.92 -23.45 -2.85
N ALA A 165 -10.66 -22.82 -4.00
CA ALA A 165 -10.71 -23.48 -5.30
C ALA A 165 -9.60 -24.53 -5.44
N CYS A 166 -8.45 -24.34 -4.80
CA CYS A 166 -7.35 -25.30 -4.76
C CYS A 166 -7.60 -26.46 -3.81
N ASP A 167 -8.10 -26.20 -2.62
CA ASP A 167 -8.51 -27.21 -1.66
C ASP A 167 -9.59 -28.14 -2.24
N LYS A 168 -10.58 -27.57 -2.95
CA LYS A 168 -11.63 -28.35 -3.62
C LYS A 168 -11.09 -29.31 -4.68
N LYS A 169 -9.89 -29.05 -5.22
CA LYS A 169 -9.18 -29.92 -6.18
C LYS A 169 -8.23 -30.90 -5.48
N GLY A 170 -8.19 -30.91 -4.15
CA GLY A 170 -7.24 -31.69 -3.36
C GLY A 170 -5.80 -31.20 -3.50
N LEU A 171 -5.58 -29.97 -3.99
CA LEU A 171 -4.24 -29.40 -4.21
C LEU A 171 -3.74 -28.58 -3.00
N GLY A 172 -4.55 -28.43 -1.95
CA GLY A 172 -4.16 -27.62 -0.79
C GLY A 172 -4.16 -26.12 -1.15
N THR A 173 -3.17 -25.38 -0.64
CA THR A 173 -3.08 -23.93 -0.81
C THR A 173 -2.44 -23.45 -2.12
N ASP A 174 -1.89 -24.35 -2.94
CA ASP A 174 -1.23 -24.00 -4.20
C ASP A 174 -1.71 -24.92 -5.35
N CYS A 175 -2.22 -24.31 -6.42
CA CYS A 175 -2.58 -24.99 -7.66
C CYS A 175 -1.63 -24.66 -8.82
N SER A 176 -0.43 -24.18 -8.55
CA SER A 176 0.54 -23.90 -9.60
C SER A 176 0.80 -25.14 -10.46
N ARG A 177 1.11 -24.92 -11.74
CA ARG A 177 1.46 -26.01 -12.66
C ARG A 177 2.63 -26.84 -12.14
N GLU A 178 3.57 -26.19 -11.45
CA GLU A 178 4.70 -26.82 -10.78
C GLU A 178 4.25 -27.75 -9.65
N GLU A 179 3.35 -27.29 -8.79
CA GLU A 179 2.80 -28.06 -7.66
C GLU A 179 1.96 -29.25 -8.15
N ILE A 180 1.08 -29.04 -9.14
CA ILE A 180 0.31 -30.12 -9.78
C ILE A 180 1.27 -31.16 -10.38
N GLY A 181 2.31 -30.71 -11.10
CA GLY A 181 3.34 -31.59 -11.66
C GLY A 181 4.11 -32.36 -10.58
N ARG A 182 4.41 -31.73 -9.43
CA ARG A 182 5.06 -32.39 -8.29
C ARG A 182 4.17 -33.49 -7.72
N ARG A 183 2.90 -33.20 -7.43
CA ARG A 183 1.93 -34.18 -6.90
C ARG A 183 1.66 -35.32 -7.86
N LEU A 184 1.61 -35.04 -9.17
CA LEU A 184 1.53 -36.07 -10.20
C LEU A 184 2.73 -37.01 -10.16
N ARG A 185 3.95 -36.49 -10.02
CA ARG A 185 5.17 -37.31 -9.89
C ARG A 185 5.15 -38.16 -8.61
N GLU A 186 4.73 -37.60 -7.49
CA GLU A 186 4.59 -38.31 -6.21
C GLU A 186 3.53 -39.41 -6.26
N SER A 187 2.38 -39.14 -6.86
CA SER A 187 1.32 -40.16 -7.04
C SER A 187 1.80 -41.27 -7.97
N ARG A 188 2.53 -40.93 -9.03
CA ARG A 188 3.14 -41.91 -9.95
C ARG A 188 4.22 -42.76 -9.27
N SER A 189 5.05 -42.18 -8.41
CA SER A 189 6.07 -42.94 -7.67
C SER A 189 5.44 -43.87 -6.63
N LEU A 190 4.38 -43.42 -5.93
CA LEU A 190 3.62 -44.24 -5.00
C LEU A 190 2.93 -45.41 -5.73
N LEU A 191 2.22 -45.14 -6.83
CA LEU A 191 1.61 -46.18 -7.66
C LEU A 191 2.65 -47.18 -8.19
N ARG A 192 3.82 -46.70 -8.60
CA ARG A 192 4.94 -47.57 -9.01
C ARG A 192 5.42 -48.46 -7.86
N ALA A 193 5.51 -47.94 -6.64
CA ALA A 193 5.90 -48.75 -5.47
C ALA A 193 4.82 -49.79 -5.13
N THR A 194 3.54 -49.42 -5.20
CA THR A 194 2.40 -50.31 -4.91
C THR A 194 2.22 -51.40 -5.97
N LEU A 195 2.35 -51.05 -7.25
CA LEU A 195 2.25 -52.00 -8.37
C LEU A 195 3.53 -52.83 -8.53
N GLY A 196 4.68 -52.28 -8.14
CA GLY A 196 6.00 -52.88 -8.31
C GLY A 196 6.38 -53.97 -7.32
N CYS A 197 5.51 -54.34 -6.37
CA CYS A 197 5.72 -55.38 -5.36
C CYS A 197 7.04 -55.20 -4.56
N PRO A 198 7.02 -54.60 -3.34
CA PRO A 198 8.23 -54.33 -2.57
C PRO A 198 8.91 -55.58 -1.99
N ASP A 199 8.28 -56.76 -2.04
CA ASP A 199 8.86 -58.01 -1.57
C ASP A 199 9.36 -58.86 -2.74
N ALA A 200 10.63 -59.27 -2.67
CA ALA A 200 11.34 -60.11 -3.67
C ALA A 200 10.71 -61.49 -3.95
N ALA A 201 9.54 -61.78 -3.38
CA ALA A 201 8.77 -63.01 -3.57
C ALA A 201 7.63 -62.88 -4.61
N CYS A 202 7.46 -61.73 -5.25
CA CYS A 202 6.37 -61.50 -6.18
C CYS A 202 6.85 -61.73 -7.62
N THR A 203 6.77 -62.97 -8.13
CA THR A 203 6.99 -63.19 -9.58
C THR A 203 5.81 -62.59 -10.36
N PRO A 204 6.06 -61.77 -11.41
CA PRO A 204 4.99 -61.10 -12.13
C PRO A 204 4.04 -62.12 -12.77
N VAL A 205 2.74 -62.02 -12.48
CA VAL A 205 1.66 -62.79 -13.14
C VAL A 205 1.45 -62.32 -14.59
N PHE A 206 2.01 -61.16 -14.93
CA PHE A 206 1.96 -60.55 -16.25
C PHE A 206 3.23 -60.91 -17.00
N SER A 207 3.18 -61.01 -18.33
CA SER A 207 4.44 -61.01 -19.09
C SER A 207 5.21 -59.72 -18.78
N ASP A 208 6.55 -59.79 -18.76
CA ASP A 208 7.40 -58.63 -18.54
C ASP A 208 7.02 -57.46 -19.46
N GLU A 209 6.54 -57.74 -20.67
CA GLU A 209 6.01 -56.75 -21.62
C GLU A 209 4.72 -56.06 -21.17
N GLN A 210 3.74 -56.74 -20.58
CA GLN A 210 2.47 -56.13 -20.18
C GLN A 210 2.65 -55.21 -18.97
N PHE A 211 3.44 -55.65 -18.00
CA PHE A 211 3.81 -54.82 -16.85
C PHE A 211 4.74 -53.67 -17.27
N ALA A 212 5.69 -53.91 -18.18
CA ALA A 212 6.52 -52.85 -18.76
C ALA A 212 5.70 -51.83 -19.55
N ARG A 213 4.64 -52.24 -20.26
CA ARG A 213 3.77 -51.34 -21.04
C ARG A 213 2.92 -50.47 -20.13
N VAL A 214 2.39 -51.03 -19.05
CA VAL A 214 1.76 -50.30 -17.95
C VAL A 214 2.74 -49.34 -17.31
N ALA A 215 3.92 -49.81 -16.94
CA ALA A 215 4.92 -49.00 -16.28
C ALA A 215 5.43 -47.88 -17.21
N ALA A 216 5.51 -48.14 -18.52
CA ALA A 216 5.86 -47.17 -19.56
C ALA A 216 4.74 -46.15 -19.81
N LEU A 217 3.47 -46.57 -19.77
CA LEU A 217 2.31 -45.66 -19.83
C LEU A 217 2.17 -44.84 -18.55
N CYS A 218 2.50 -45.42 -17.39
CA CYS A 218 2.69 -44.68 -16.14
C CYS A 218 3.92 -43.77 -16.17
N GLN A 219 4.82 -43.93 -17.16
CA GLN A 219 5.96 -43.05 -17.45
C GLN A 219 5.66 -42.02 -18.55
N SER A 220 4.57 -42.15 -19.32
CA SER A 220 4.14 -41.20 -20.37
C SER A 220 3.09 -40.18 -19.89
N GLU A 221 2.65 -39.29 -20.79
CA GLU A 221 1.52 -38.36 -20.56
C GLU A 221 0.14 -39.04 -20.72
N GLU A 222 0.10 -40.33 -21.07
CA GLU A 222 -1.12 -41.08 -21.44
C GLU A 222 -1.70 -41.93 -20.30
N MET A 223 -1.54 -41.46 -19.06
CA MET A 223 -2.01 -42.15 -17.85
C MET A 223 -3.52 -42.46 -17.84
N GLY A 224 -4.35 -41.60 -18.43
CA GLY A 224 -5.79 -41.83 -18.54
C GLY A 224 -6.14 -43.10 -19.32
N GLY A 225 -5.45 -43.33 -20.44
CA GLY A 225 -5.61 -44.55 -21.23
C GLY A 225 -5.08 -45.80 -20.53
N ALA A 226 -4.02 -45.66 -19.72
CA ALA A 226 -3.46 -46.75 -18.92
C ALA A 226 -4.43 -47.24 -17.84
N VAL A 227 -5.13 -46.30 -17.20
CA VAL A 227 -6.14 -46.59 -16.17
C VAL A 227 -7.37 -47.27 -16.79
N GLU A 228 -7.88 -46.78 -17.91
CA GLU A 228 -8.99 -47.44 -18.62
C GLU A 228 -8.62 -48.85 -19.09
N TYR A 229 -7.41 -49.03 -19.62
CA TYR A 229 -6.87 -50.33 -20.02
C TYR A 229 -6.83 -51.31 -18.84
N TYR A 230 -6.38 -50.88 -17.66
CA TYR A 230 -6.39 -51.71 -16.45
C TYR A 230 -7.78 -52.07 -15.96
N LEU A 231 -8.71 -51.11 -15.97
CA LEU A 231 -10.08 -51.32 -15.52
C LEU A 231 -10.80 -52.33 -16.43
N ALA A 232 -10.61 -52.21 -17.74
CA ALA A 232 -11.14 -53.16 -18.73
C ALA A 232 -10.55 -54.57 -18.53
N TYR A 233 -9.24 -54.67 -18.34
CA TYR A 233 -8.54 -55.93 -18.14
C TYR A 233 -8.94 -56.62 -16.81
N ALA A 234 -9.05 -55.87 -15.72
CA ALA A 234 -9.46 -56.40 -14.42
C ALA A 234 -10.92 -56.87 -14.40
N ALA A 235 -11.82 -56.16 -15.10
CA ALA A 235 -13.23 -56.54 -15.23
C ALA A 235 -13.40 -57.87 -16.00
N ALA A 236 -12.63 -58.06 -17.08
CA ALA A 236 -12.65 -59.29 -17.88
C ALA A 236 -12.18 -60.53 -17.11
N ARG A 237 -11.16 -60.39 -16.24
CA ARG A 237 -10.63 -61.50 -15.43
C ARG A 237 -11.47 -61.88 -14.22
N LEU A 238 -12.32 -60.96 -13.74
CA LEU A 238 -13.27 -61.21 -12.64
C LEU A 238 -14.61 -61.78 -13.14
N GLY A 239 -14.75 -62.06 -14.44
CA GLY A 239 -15.96 -62.63 -15.03
C GLY A 239 -17.14 -61.65 -15.09
N ALA A 240 -16.90 -60.35 -14.98
CA ALA A 240 -17.92 -59.33 -15.23
C ALA A 240 -18.10 -59.14 -16.74
N ASP A 241 -19.34 -58.99 -17.21
CA ASP A 241 -19.65 -58.77 -18.62
C ASP A 241 -19.10 -57.41 -19.06
N VAL A 242 -17.96 -57.42 -19.74
CA VAL A 242 -17.35 -56.23 -20.34
C VAL A 242 -17.77 -56.21 -21.80
N GLY A 243 -18.72 -55.32 -22.13
CA GLY A 243 -19.24 -55.21 -23.49
C GLY A 243 -18.13 -55.07 -24.55
N ALA A 244 -18.40 -55.60 -25.74
CA ALA A 244 -17.47 -55.93 -26.83
C ALA A 244 -16.44 -54.87 -27.30
N LYS A 245 -16.47 -53.63 -26.79
CA LYS A 245 -15.44 -52.60 -27.04
C LYS A 245 -14.20 -52.74 -26.14
N ALA A 246 -14.24 -53.59 -25.12
CA ALA A 246 -13.21 -53.71 -24.09
C ALA A 246 -12.53 -55.10 -24.05
N ALA A 247 -12.67 -55.91 -25.10
CA ALA A 247 -11.86 -57.11 -25.24
C ALA A 247 -10.42 -56.72 -25.63
N PRO A 248 -9.38 -57.25 -24.96
CA PRO A 248 -8.01 -57.08 -25.45
C PRO A 248 -7.91 -57.72 -26.85
N PRO A 249 -7.14 -57.15 -27.79
CA PRO A 249 -6.94 -57.77 -29.10
C PRO A 249 -6.35 -59.16 -28.87
N ASP A 250 -7.11 -60.18 -29.25
CA ASP A 250 -6.76 -61.58 -29.09
C ASP A 250 -5.61 -61.91 -30.04
N VAL A 251 -4.49 -62.35 -29.48
CA VAL A 251 -3.38 -62.93 -30.24
C VAL A 251 -3.18 -64.33 -29.67
N THR A 252 -4.16 -65.21 -29.92
CA THR A 252 -3.98 -66.43 -30.74
C THR A 252 -5.16 -67.36 -30.50
N ALA A 253 -5.99 -67.57 -31.52
CA ALA A 253 -6.74 -68.82 -31.66
C ALA A 253 -7.15 -69.05 -33.11
N ASP A 254 -6.38 -69.88 -33.80
CA ASP A 254 -6.93 -70.75 -34.85
C ASP A 254 -7.78 -71.83 -34.18
N GLY A 255 -9.00 -72.03 -34.68
CA GLY A 255 -9.65 -73.35 -34.68
C GLY A 255 -10.61 -73.71 -33.54
N ALA A 256 -11.90 -73.55 -33.86
CA ALA A 256 -12.93 -74.62 -33.83
C ALA A 256 -13.52 -75.14 -32.49
N ASP A 257 -14.83 -74.84 -32.38
CA ASP A 257 -15.96 -75.77 -32.15
C ASP A 257 -16.43 -76.19 -30.74
N ARG A 258 -17.77 -76.05 -30.59
CA ARG A 258 -18.77 -76.83 -29.82
C ARG A 258 -19.21 -76.43 -28.40
N ALA A 259 -20.55 -76.32 -28.34
CA ALA A 259 -21.48 -76.30 -27.22
C ALA A 259 -21.18 -77.28 -26.06
N GLY A 260 -21.51 -76.85 -24.83
CA GLY A 260 -21.61 -77.73 -23.66
C GLY A 260 -21.98 -77.00 -22.37
N LYS A 261 -22.98 -77.51 -21.64
CA LYS A 261 -23.52 -77.03 -20.36
C LYS A 261 -22.45 -76.83 -19.27
N ALA A 262 -22.62 -75.79 -18.45
CA ALA A 262 -21.85 -75.54 -17.24
C ALA A 262 -22.12 -76.62 -16.17
N VAL A 263 -21.15 -77.50 -15.96
CA VAL A 263 -21.03 -78.35 -14.77
C VAL A 263 -20.12 -77.60 -13.78
N ARG A 264 -20.54 -77.44 -12.53
CA ARG A 264 -19.65 -76.97 -11.44
C ARG A 264 -18.55 -78.00 -11.25
N GLN A 265 -17.33 -77.69 -11.68
CA GLN A 265 -16.14 -78.47 -11.37
C GLN A 265 -15.53 -78.00 -10.04
N PRO A 266 -14.98 -78.91 -9.21
CA PRO A 266 -14.15 -78.53 -8.06
C PRO A 266 -12.85 -77.87 -8.55
N ALA A 267 -12.21 -77.08 -7.67
CA ALA A 267 -11.04 -76.26 -8.01
C ALA A 267 -9.98 -77.07 -8.78
N PRO A 268 -9.46 -76.55 -9.92
CA PRO A 268 -8.46 -77.26 -10.69
C PRO A 268 -7.17 -77.39 -9.87
N SER A 269 -6.68 -78.61 -9.75
CA SER A 269 -5.34 -78.91 -9.23
C SER A 269 -4.29 -78.23 -10.12
N SER A 270 -3.22 -77.70 -9.52
CA SER A 270 -2.13 -76.96 -10.20
C SER A 270 -1.28 -77.83 -11.15
N GLU A 271 -1.55 -79.13 -11.21
CA GLU A 271 -0.87 -80.09 -12.09
C GLU A 271 -1.24 -79.84 -13.55
N GLY A 272 -0.27 -79.31 -14.30
CA GLY A 272 -0.38 -79.08 -15.76
C GLY A 272 -0.25 -77.61 -16.20
N LEU A 273 -0.20 -76.66 -15.26
CA LEU A 273 0.11 -75.27 -15.58
C LEU A 273 1.61 -75.08 -15.86
N PRO A 274 2.01 -74.15 -16.76
CA PRO A 274 3.40 -73.75 -16.93
C PRO A 274 4.03 -73.38 -15.57
N PRO A 275 5.34 -73.61 -15.33
CA PRO A 275 5.98 -73.39 -14.02
C PRO A 275 5.76 -71.99 -13.44
N ALA A 276 5.65 -70.97 -14.30
CA ALA A 276 5.38 -69.58 -13.93
C ALA A 276 3.97 -69.34 -13.33
N LEU A 277 3.05 -70.31 -13.46
CA LEU A 277 1.66 -70.24 -13.02
C LEU A 277 1.34 -71.27 -11.92
N GLN A 278 2.33 -72.07 -11.49
CA GLN A 278 2.23 -72.97 -10.35
C GLN A 278 2.59 -72.22 -9.06
N LEU A 279 1.70 -71.32 -8.65
CA LEU A 279 1.88 -70.47 -7.48
C LEU A 279 1.29 -71.14 -6.25
N ASP A 280 1.92 -70.96 -5.09
CA ASP A 280 1.35 -71.44 -3.83
C ASP A 280 0.18 -70.55 -3.36
N GLY A 281 -0.63 -71.08 -2.44
CA GLY A 281 -1.83 -70.38 -1.97
C GLY A 281 -1.53 -69.05 -1.27
N ALA A 282 -0.41 -68.93 -0.55
CA ALA A 282 -0.03 -67.72 0.16
C ALA A 282 0.45 -66.62 -0.83
N GLU A 283 1.13 -67.03 -1.89
CA GLU A 283 1.60 -66.17 -2.96
C GLU A 283 0.43 -65.62 -3.80
N ILE A 284 -0.61 -66.44 -4.02
CA ILE A 284 -1.87 -65.99 -4.66
C ILE A 284 -2.60 -64.95 -3.80
N GLU A 285 -2.66 -65.14 -2.48
CA GLU A 285 -3.31 -64.19 -1.57
C GLU A 285 -2.56 -62.85 -1.47
N ALA A 286 -1.23 -62.90 -1.33
CA ALA A 286 -0.39 -61.69 -1.33
C ALA A 286 -0.55 -60.88 -2.63
N ARG A 287 -0.63 -61.57 -3.78
CA ARG A 287 -0.86 -60.94 -5.09
C ARG A 287 -2.23 -60.31 -5.20
N ARG A 288 -3.28 -61.01 -4.75
CA ARG A 288 -4.66 -60.48 -4.70
C ARG A 288 -4.72 -59.21 -3.85
N ASP A 289 -4.02 -59.19 -2.73
CA ASP A 289 -4.03 -58.05 -1.81
C ASP A 289 -3.16 -56.88 -2.32
N CYS A 290 -2.09 -57.13 -3.07
CA CYS A 290 -1.38 -56.09 -3.84
C CYS A 290 -2.29 -55.45 -4.91
N VAL A 291 -2.98 -56.25 -5.71
CA VAL A 291 -3.89 -55.75 -6.75
C VAL A 291 -5.07 -54.98 -6.13
N ARG A 292 -5.61 -55.44 -5.00
CA ARG A 292 -6.65 -54.72 -4.26
C ARG A 292 -6.17 -53.37 -3.72
N ARG A 293 -4.95 -53.31 -3.18
CA ARG A 293 -4.34 -52.05 -2.71
C ARG A 293 -4.11 -51.08 -3.86
N ALA A 294 -3.52 -51.54 -4.96
CA ALA A 294 -3.32 -50.71 -6.15
C ALA A 294 -4.64 -50.21 -6.74
N ARG A 295 -5.67 -51.06 -6.77
CA ARG A 295 -7.01 -50.68 -7.20
C ARG A 295 -7.63 -49.64 -6.28
N ALA A 296 -7.54 -49.81 -4.97
CA ALA A 296 -8.07 -48.85 -4.00
C ALA A 296 -7.40 -47.47 -4.12
N GLU A 297 -6.07 -47.44 -4.34
CA GLU A 297 -5.32 -46.21 -4.59
C GLU A 297 -5.72 -45.53 -5.91
N LEU A 298 -5.94 -46.30 -6.98
CA LEU A 298 -6.36 -45.79 -8.29
C LEU A 298 -7.83 -45.36 -8.35
N GLU A 299 -8.70 -46.03 -7.60
CA GLU A 299 -10.12 -45.67 -7.47
C GLU A 299 -10.34 -44.52 -6.49
N GLY A 300 -9.32 -44.15 -5.71
CA GLY A 300 -9.31 -42.98 -4.84
C GLY A 300 -9.66 -41.71 -5.61
N GLU A 301 -10.59 -40.93 -5.07
CA GLU A 301 -11.10 -39.69 -5.67
C GLU A 301 -9.96 -38.70 -5.96
N HIS A 302 -9.01 -38.60 -5.04
CA HIS A 302 -7.84 -37.72 -5.15
C HIS A 302 -6.91 -38.12 -6.31
N THR A 303 -6.56 -39.41 -6.41
CA THR A 303 -5.71 -39.95 -7.47
C THR A 303 -6.37 -39.77 -8.84
N ARG A 304 -7.67 -40.06 -8.96
CA ARG A 304 -8.43 -39.82 -10.20
C ARG A 304 -8.42 -38.36 -10.62
N HIS A 305 -8.62 -37.44 -9.69
CA HIS A 305 -8.61 -36.01 -9.99
C HIS A 305 -7.23 -35.52 -10.41
N LEU A 306 -6.16 -35.96 -9.74
CA LEU A 306 -4.79 -35.64 -10.12
C LEU A 306 -4.46 -36.14 -11.53
N LEU A 307 -4.90 -37.35 -11.90
CA LEU A 307 -4.69 -37.88 -13.25
C LEU A 307 -5.44 -37.07 -14.32
N LEU A 308 -6.66 -36.61 -14.02
CA LEU A 308 -7.40 -35.68 -14.90
C LEU A 308 -6.68 -34.34 -15.05
N LEU A 309 -6.11 -33.81 -13.97
CA LEU A 309 -5.25 -32.62 -14.00
C LEU A 309 -3.94 -32.84 -14.78
N GLY A 310 -3.57 -34.09 -15.07
CA GLY A 310 -2.47 -34.42 -15.97
C GLY A 310 -2.82 -34.24 -17.45
N GLU A 311 -4.10 -34.19 -17.84
CA GLU A 311 -4.51 -33.96 -19.22
C GLU A 311 -4.26 -32.48 -19.61
N PRO A 312 -3.48 -32.18 -20.67
CA PRO A 312 -3.07 -30.82 -20.99
C PRO A 312 -4.23 -29.84 -21.15
N LYS A 313 -5.29 -30.23 -21.87
CA LYS A 313 -6.45 -29.37 -22.15
C LYS A 313 -7.31 -29.10 -20.91
N TYR A 314 -7.44 -30.11 -20.03
CA TYR A 314 -8.17 -29.94 -18.78
C TYR A 314 -7.39 -29.02 -17.84
N LEU A 315 -6.08 -29.25 -17.71
CA LEU A 315 -5.18 -28.42 -16.93
C LEU A 315 -5.20 -26.96 -17.39
N GLU A 316 -5.10 -26.70 -18.69
CA GLU A 316 -5.15 -25.34 -19.25
C GLU A 316 -6.43 -24.59 -18.89
N ARG A 317 -7.60 -25.26 -18.94
CA ARG A 317 -8.88 -24.64 -18.55
C ARG A 317 -8.93 -24.32 -17.06
N GLN A 318 -8.47 -25.25 -16.21
CA GLN A 318 -8.43 -25.02 -14.77
C GLN A 318 -7.43 -23.94 -14.39
N GLU A 319 -6.25 -23.95 -15.02
CA GLU A 319 -5.20 -22.96 -14.84
C GLU A 319 -5.67 -21.56 -15.28
N ALA A 320 -6.37 -21.45 -16.41
CA ALA A 320 -6.92 -20.17 -16.87
C ALA A 320 -7.92 -19.58 -15.84
N SER A 321 -8.81 -20.41 -15.29
CA SER A 321 -9.77 -19.97 -14.28
C SER A 321 -9.10 -19.55 -12.96
N LEU A 322 -8.12 -20.33 -12.49
CA LEU A 322 -7.37 -20.04 -11.27
C LEU A 322 -6.45 -18.82 -11.43
N ARG A 323 -5.78 -18.67 -12.57
CA ARG A 323 -5.00 -17.48 -12.92
C ARG A 323 -5.87 -16.23 -12.92
N GLN A 324 -7.08 -16.30 -13.47
CA GLN A 324 -8.00 -15.16 -13.46
C GLN A 324 -8.32 -14.69 -12.03
N GLN A 325 -8.54 -15.62 -11.09
CA GLN A 325 -8.79 -15.31 -9.68
C GLN A 325 -7.57 -14.67 -9.02
N LEU A 326 -6.39 -15.25 -9.23
CA LEU A 326 -5.13 -14.77 -8.69
C LEU A 326 -4.73 -13.39 -9.26
N ASP A 327 -4.93 -13.17 -10.56
CA ASP A 327 -4.69 -11.89 -11.21
C ASP A 327 -5.66 -10.83 -10.70
N SER A 328 -6.91 -11.20 -10.39
CA SER A 328 -7.84 -10.29 -9.73
C SER A 328 -7.33 -9.86 -8.35
N ALA A 329 -6.83 -10.81 -7.54
CA ALA A 329 -6.25 -10.50 -6.24
C ALA A 329 -5.03 -9.57 -6.36
N ARG A 330 -4.09 -9.92 -7.25
CA ARG A 330 -2.89 -9.11 -7.53
C ARG A 330 -3.22 -7.71 -8.01
N LYS A 331 -4.21 -7.55 -8.89
CA LYS A 331 -4.67 -6.24 -9.35
C LYS A 331 -5.21 -5.39 -8.20
N MET A 332 -6.04 -5.97 -7.33
CA MET A 332 -6.56 -5.25 -6.15
C MET A 332 -5.43 -4.89 -5.17
N GLY A 333 -4.48 -5.80 -4.93
CA GLY A 333 -3.29 -5.53 -4.12
C GLY A 333 -2.41 -4.43 -4.70
N ALA A 334 -2.19 -4.42 -6.02
CA ALA A 334 -1.42 -3.38 -6.69
C ALA A 334 -2.12 -2.01 -6.61
N LEU A 335 -3.44 -1.97 -6.75
CA LEU A 335 -4.24 -0.76 -6.53
C LEU A 335 -4.15 -0.28 -5.07
N ALA A 336 -4.24 -1.18 -4.09
CA ALA A 336 -4.04 -0.84 -2.68
C ALA A 336 -2.63 -0.25 -2.44
N GLY A 337 -1.60 -0.84 -3.04
CA GLY A 337 -0.22 -0.35 -2.97
C GLY A 337 -0.04 1.03 -3.58
N SER A 338 -0.64 1.32 -4.73
CA SER A 338 -0.56 2.66 -5.34
C SER A 338 -1.28 3.72 -4.50
N LEU A 339 -2.40 3.37 -3.87
CA LEU A 339 -3.08 4.24 -2.91
C LEU A 339 -2.21 4.48 -1.67
N ALA A 340 -1.50 3.47 -1.16
CA ALA A 340 -0.61 3.62 -0.02
C ALA A 340 0.54 4.62 -0.31
N THR A 341 1.13 4.58 -1.51
CA THR A 341 2.13 5.56 -1.94
C THR A 341 1.55 6.98 -1.93
N ARG A 342 0.37 7.18 -2.54
CA ARG A 342 -0.29 8.50 -2.56
C ARG A 342 -0.64 8.99 -1.16
N GLN A 343 -1.03 8.10 -0.25
CA GLN A 343 -1.25 8.47 1.15
C GLN A 343 0.04 8.92 1.84
N ALA A 344 1.19 8.30 1.56
CA ALA A 344 2.47 8.72 2.12
C ALA A 344 2.84 10.14 1.67
N GLU A 345 2.64 10.45 0.39
CA GLU A 345 2.81 11.81 -0.16
C GLU A 345 1.91 12.82 0.57
N LEU A 346 0.61 12.55 0.68
CA LEU A 346 -0.34 13.44 1.37
C LEU A 346 -0.02 13.61 2.86
N ARG A 347 0.49 12.57 3.53
CA ARG A 347 0.92 12.67 4.93
C ARG A 347 2.13 13.60 5.07
N LEU A 348 3.04 13.60 4.09
CA LEU A 348 4.16 14.54 4.04
C LEU A 348 3.67 15.97 3.76
N GLU A 349 2.77 16.15 2.79
CA GLU A 349 2.16 17.47 2.54
C GLU A 349 1.48 18.04 3.80
N LEU A 350 0.76 17.20 4.54
CA LEU A 350 0.13 17.59 5.81
C LEU A 350 1.12 17.87 6.94
N SER A 351 2.25 17.14 6.99
CA SER A 351 3.28 17.37 8.01
C SER A 351 4.00 18.70 7.80
N GLU A 352 4.01 19.23 6.57
CA GLU A 352 4.50 20.58 6.26
C GLU A 352 3.42 21.66 6.42
N ALA A 353 2.19 21.41 5.96
CA ALA A 353 1.12 22.41 5.95
C ALA A 353 0.66 22.79 7.37
N ARG A 354 0.58 21.82 8.29
CA ARG A 354 0.12 22.07 9.68
C ARG A 354 1.07 23.00 10.45
N PRO A 355 2.41 22.79 10.45
CA PRO A 355 3.34 23.75 11.02
C PRO A 355 3.27 25.14 10.38
N ARG A 356 3.08 25.23 9.06
CA ARG A 356 2.91 26.53 8.38
C ARG A 356 1.70 27.29 8.91
N TYR A 357 0.55 26.62 9.05
CA TYR A 357 -0.64 27.22 9.67
C TYR A 357 -0.37 27.65 11.12
N ALA A 358 0.22 26.77 11.93
CA ALA A 358 0.51 27.07 13.34
C ALA A 358 1.48 28.25 13.50
N ALA A 359 2.53 28.32 12.66
CA ALA A 359 3.47 29.43 12.64
C ALA A 359 2.80 30.75 12.24
N ALA A 360 1.92 30.72 11.23
CA ALA A 360 1.14 31.90 10.83
C ALA A 360 0.20 32.38 11.96
N VAL A 361 -0.48 31.47 12.65
CA VAL A 361 -1.31 31.80 13.83
C VAL A 361 -0.47 32.43 14.94
N ALA A 362 0.69 31.82 15.27
CA ALA A 362 1.59 32.34 16.29
C ALA A 362 2.08 33.76 15.94
N LYS A 363 2.39 34.01 14.67
CA LYS A 363 2.80 35.33 14.19
C LYS A 363 1.68 36.36 14.35
N VAL A 364 0.44 36.02 13.99
CA VAL A 364 -0.72 36.91 14.16
C VAL A 364 -0.96 37.22 15.64
N LYS A 365 -0.92 36.22 16.52
CA LYS A 365 -1.10 36.42 17.97
C LYS A 365 -0.01 37.30 18.57
N LYS A 366 1.23 37.12 18.15
CA LYS A 366 2.34 37.99 18.56
C LYS A 366 2.09 39.43 18.09
N LEU A 367 1.74 39.61 16.81
CA LEU A 367 1.47 40.93 16.24
C LEU A 367 0.29 41.63 16.92
N GLN A 368 -0.75 40.88 17.31
CA GLN A 368 -1.87 41.39 18.11
C GLN A 368 -1.39 41.92 19.46
N ALA A 369 -0.62 41.12 20.20
CA ALA A 369 -0.11 41.51 21.51
C ALA A 369 0.81 42.75 21.42
N ASP A 370 1.72 42.76 20.43
CA ASP A 370 2.61 43.88 20.18
C ASP A 370 1.83 45.15 19.81
N PHE A 371 0.77 45.03 18.99
CA PHE A 371 -0.12 46.13 18.63
C PHE A 371 -0.88 46.69 19.84
N GLU A 372 -1.52 45.82 20.64
CA GLU A 372 -2.30 46.22 21.82
C GLU A 372 -1.42 46.91 22.87
N ALA A 373 -0.22 46.37 23.12
CA ALA A 373 0.76 46.96 24.03
C ALA A 373 1.22 48.34 23.54
N THR A 374 1.60 48.44 22.26
CA THR A 374 2.06 49.71 21.66
C THR A 374 0.98 50.78 21.68
N LEU A 375 -0.26 50.41 21.33
CA LEU A 375 -1.39 51.34 21.32
C LEU A 375 -1.76 51.81 22.74
N SER A 376 -1.73 50.90 23.73
CA SER A 376 -1.93 51.20 25.14
C SER A 376 -0.90 52.20 25.68
N GLU A 377 0.37 51.96 25.41
CA GLU A 377 1.48 52.79 25.87
C GLU A 377 1.44 54.19 25.24
N LEU A 378 1.30 54.28 23.92
CA LEU A 378 1.43 55.54 23.19
C LEU A 378 0.20 56.46 23.29
N HIS A 379 -1.01 55.89 23.35
CA HIS A 379 -2.24 56.68 23.21
C HIS A 379 -3.19 56.61 24.40
N PHE A 380 -3.00 55.65 25.32
CA PHE A 380 -3.94 55.44 26.42
C PHE A 380 -3.29 55.40 27.81
N GLY A 381 -2.02 55.77 27.93
CA GLY A 381 -1.34 55.89 29.23
C GLY A 381 -1.33 54.58 30.02
N GLY A 382 -1.23 53.44 29.33
CA GLY A 382 -1.20 52.12 29.95
C GLY A 382 -2.58 51.49 30.23
N LYS A 383 -3.69 52.10 29.78
CA LYS A 383 -5.01 51.42 29.84
C LYS A 383 -5.00 50.19 28.93
N ARG A 384 -5.62 49.10 29.40
CA ARG A 384 -5.72 47.85 28.62
C ARG A 384 -6.49 48.10 27.32
N VAL A 385 -5.88 47.72 26.20
CA VAL A 385 -6.47 47.71 24.85
C VAL A 385 -6.73 46.25 24.46
N ASN A 386 -7.81 46.01 23.73
CA ASN A 386 -8.18 44.67 23.30
C ASN A 386 -8.81 44.71 21.89
N LEU A 387 -8.27 43.93 20.97
CA LEU A 387 -8.87 43.72 19.65
C LEU A 387 -9.99 42.67 19.76
N MET A 388 -11.19 43.04 19.34
CA MET A 388 -12.39 42.23 19.42
C MET A 388 -12.76 41.65 18.05
N GLY A 389 -13.15 40.37 18.02
CA GLY A 389 -13.71 39.73 16.83
C GLY A 389 -13.07 38.38 16.52
N ALA A 390 -13.04 38.02 15.24
CA ALA A 390 -12.58 36.72 14.76
C ALA A 390 -11.12 36.39 15.13
N ILE A 391 -10.29 37.41 15.37
CA ILE A 391 -8.89 37.24 15.79
C ILE A 391 -8.76 36.52 17.14
N ASN A 392 -9.75 36.66 18.03
CA ASN A 392 -9.74 35.99 19.34
C ASN A 392 -10.12 34.50 19.27
N ALA A 393 -10.58 34.03 18.11
CA ALA A 393 -10.93 32.63 17.88
C ALA A 393 -9.78 31.81 17.25
N LEU A 394 -8.59 32.43 17.08
CA LEU A 394 -7.39 31.81 16.52
C LEU A 394 -6.65 30.90 17.49
#